data_AF-A0A7R9I1J5-F1
#
_entry.id   AF-A0A7R9I1J5-F1
#
_cell.length_a   1.000
_cell.length_b   1.000
_cell.length_c   1.000
_cell.angle_alpha   90.00
_cell.angle_beta   90.00
_cell.angle_gamma   90.00
#
_symmetry.space_group_name_H-M   'P 1'
#
loop_
_entity.id
_entity.type
_entity.pdbx_description
1 polymer ?
#
loop_
_entity_poly.entity_id
_entity_poly.type
_entity_poly.pdbx_seq_one_letter_code
_entity_poly.pdbx_strand_id
1 'polypeptide(L)'
;MNFRVSNAIECIDEICGRKGPAYEVFKSSANWSLEEFREFTKSIKIFFYEAVTKHWHKDELLENLGDLESSRQQLVLECLEIRKDEINVALQRDTCAISGPVLEDFDWSLKWVMGSSKLSSLREPLLTVDFHTSQGREKATSISSETKPKINTVSLELDKQELKTLVSALQKVQDVLTSWQS
;
A
#
# COMPACT_ATOMS: atom_id res chain seq x y z
N MET A 1 2.44 24.99 22.12
CA MET A 1 2.42 24.45 20.73
C MET A 1 1.00 23.99 20.40
N ASN A 2 0.34 24.58 19.40
CA ASN A 2 -1.03 24.23 19.02
C ASN A 2 -1.04 22.96 18.16
N PHE A 3 -0.78 21.82 18.78
CA PHE A 3 -0.97 20.50 18.17
C PHE A 3 -2.47 20.25 18.00
N ARG A 4 -2.96 20.23 16.75
CA ARG A 4 -4.32 19.77 16.45
C ARG A 4 -4.27 18.29 16.12
N VAL A 5 -5.12 17.49 16.76
CA VAL A 5 -5.23 16.04 16.51
C VAL A 5 -5.54 15.73 15.04
N SER A 6 -6.25 16.63 14.34
CA SER A 6 -6.49 16.54 12.90
C SER A 6 -5.20 16.36 12.09
N ASN A 7 -4.10 16.98 12.53
CA ASN A 7 -2.82 16.94 11.84
C ASN A 7 -2.15 15.56 11.96
N ALA A 8 -2.36 14.86 13.08
CA ALA A 8 -1.87 13.49 13.26
C ALA A 8 -2.67 12.49 12.41
N ILE A 9 -3.98 12.70 12.27
CA ILE A 9 -4.85 11.88 11.41
C ILE A 9 -4.44 12.01 9.95
N GLU A 10 -4.18 13.23 9.48
CA GLU A 10 -3.70 13.46 8.10
C GLU A 10 -2.33 12.78 7.85
N CYS A 11 -1.45 12.71 8.85
CA CYS A 11 -0.20 11.94 8.73
C CYS A 11 -0.45 10.43 8.59
N ILE A 12 -1.41 9.86 9.33
CA ILE A 12 -1.79 8.45 9.19
C ILE A 12 -2.43 8.19 7.82
N ASP A 13 -3.28 9.11 7.36
CA ASP A 13 -3.87 9.02 6.03
C ASP A 13 -2.78 8.97 4.95
N GLU A 14 -1.71 9.77 5.09
CA GLU A 14 -0.56 9.69 4.19
C GLU A 14 0.16 8.33 4.26
N ILE A 15 0.36 7.77 5.45
CA ILE A 15 0.93 6.41 5.63
C ILE A 15 0.08 5.37 4.88
N CYS A 16 -1.24 5.50 4.95
CA CYS A 16 -2.19 4.61 4.30
C CYS A 16 -2.41 4.93 2.80
N GLY A 17 -1.59 5.80 2.20
CA GLY A 17 -1.64 6.12 0.76
C GLY A 17 -2.72 7.13 0.36
N ARG A 18 -3.33 7.84 1.32
CA ARG A 18 -4.28 8.94 1.09
C ARG A 18 -3.57 10.29 1.14
N LYS A 19 -4.34 11.37 0.98
CA LYS A 19 -3.79 12.73 1.00
C LYS A 19 -3.30 13.10 2.40
N GLY A 20 -2.01 13.45 2.52
CA GLY A 20 -1.39 13.91 3.75
C GLY A 20 -1.63 15.38 4.09
N PRO A 21 -1.02 15.87 5.19
CA PRO A 21 -1.20 17.22 5.69
C PRO A 21 -0.64 18.27 4.72
N ALA A 22 -1.38 19.36 4.53
CA ALA A 22 -0.95 20.45 3.65
C ALA A 22 -0.12 21.49 4.41
N TYR A 23 1.11 21.77 3.96
CA TYR A 23 2.00 22.77 4.57
C TYR A 23 1.34 24.14 4.78
N GLU A 24 0.50 24.58 3.85
CA GLU A 24 -0.21 25.88 3.93
C GLU A 24 -1.08 26.02 5.20
N VAL A 25 -1.62 24.92 5.73
CA VAL A 25 -2.40 24.91 6.98
C VAL A 25 -1.52 25.23 8.18
N PHE A 26 -0.30 24.71 8.21
CA PHE A 26 0.65 24.89 9.32
C PHE A 26 1.33 26.26 9.25
N LYS A 27 1.66 26.70 8.03
CA LYS A 27 2.14 28.05 7.78
C LYS A 27 1.12 29.10 8.25
N SER A 28 -0.16 28.92 7.93
CA SER A 28 -1.21 29.89 8.25
C SER A 28 -1.66 29.86 9.72
N SER A 29 -1.62 28.70 10.38
CA SER A 29 -2.14 28.55 11.76
C SER A 29 -1.09 28.78 12.86
N ALA A 30 0.18 28.52 12.56
CA ALA A 30 1.24 28.54 13.58
C ALA A 30 2.55 29.16 13.09
N ASN A 31 2.59 29.75 11.89
CA ASN A 31 3.79 30.33 11.26
C ASN A 31 4.98 29.35 11.18
N TRP A 32 4.70 28.07 10.97
CA TRP A 32 5.75 27.07 10.85
C TRP A 32 6.60 27.29 9.61
N SER A 33 7.90 27.07 9.76
CA SER A 33 8.81 26.89 8.65
C SER A 33 8.58 25.54 7.96
N LEU A 34 9.05 25.43 6.72
CA LEU A 34 8.98 24.18 5.96
C LEU A 34 9.75 23.06 6.67
N GLU A 35 10.85 23.39 7.34
CA GLU A 35 11.68 22.42 8.04
C GLU A 35 10.98 21.86 9.29
N GLU A 36 10.35 22.73 10.09
CA GLU A 36 9.56 22.29 11.25
C GLU A 36 8.40 21.39 10.84
N PHE A 37 7.72 21.72 9.73
CA PHE A 37 6.66 20.89 9.19
C PHE A 37 7.18 19.51 8.74
N ARG A 38 8.31 19.47 8.04
CA ARG A 38 8.93 18.22 7.58
C ARG A 38 9.38 17.35 8.75
N GLU A 39 10.03 17.94 9.74
CA GLU A 39 10.52 17.18 10.89
C GLU A 39 9.33 16.64 11.70
N PHE A 40 8.31 17.46 11.95
CA PHE A 40 7.11 17.01 12.65
C PHE A 40 6.37 15.87 11.94
N THR A 41 6.11 16.00 10.64
CA THR A 41 5.42 14.96 9.86
C THR A 41 6.24 13.67 9.82
N LYS A 42 7.57 13.79 9.72
CA LYS A 42 8.49 12.66 9.81
C LYS A 42 8.45 11.99 11.18
N SER A 43 8.55 12.74 12.28
CA SER A 43 8.52 12.19 13.64
C SER A 43 7.22 11.45 13.93
N ILE A 44 6.07 12.01 13.51
CA ILE A 44 4.77 11.34 13.67
C ILE A 44 4.71 10.03 12.89
N LYS A 45 5.17 10.03 11.63
CA LYS A 45 5.17 8.80 10.83
C LYS A 45 6.06 7.73 11.44
N ILE A 46 7.26 8.10 11.89
CA ILE A 46 8.17 7.19 12.60
C ILE A 46 7.49 6.62 13.84
N PHE A 47 6.84 7.45 14.66
CA PHE A 47 6.11 7.00 15.83
C PHE A 47 5.06 5.93 15.49
N PHE A 48 4.20 6.17 14.49
CA PHE A 48 3.18 5.20 14.09
C PHE A 48 3.78 3.91 13.51
N TYR A 49 4.84 4.02 12.71
CA TYR A 49 5.53 2.85 12.17
C TYR A 49 6.17 2.00 13.27
N GLU A 50 6.86 2.63 14.22
CA GLU A 50 7.49 1.92 15.33
C GLU A 50 6.46 1.30 16.26
N ALA A 51 5.38 2.02 16.59
CA ALA A 51 4.29 1.52 17.40
C ALA A 51 3.69 0.21 16.85
N VAL A 52 3.47 0.16 15.53
CA VAL A 52 2.91 -1.01 14.87
C VAL A 52 3.93 -2.13 14.73
N THR A 53 5.16 -1.82 14.32
CA THR A 53 6.22 -2.81 14.05
C THR A 53 6.75 -3.46 15.33
N LYS A 54 6.91 -2.69 16.41
CA LYS A 54 7.40 -3.18 17.70
C LYS A 54 6.27 -3.69 18.60
N HIS A 55 5.01 -3.57 18.16
CA HIS A 55 3.82 -3.94 18.93
C HIS A 55 3.78 -3.28 20.31
N TRP A 56 4.00 -1.97 20.37
CA TRP A 56 4.06 -1.24 21.63
C TRP A 56 2.78 -1.37 22.45
N HIS A 57 2.97 -1.56 23.76
CA HIS A 57 1.89 -1.51 24.73
C HIS A 57 1.54 -0.06 25.09
N LYS A 58 0.39 0.12 25.74
CA LYS A 58 -0.14 1.46 26.09
C LYS A 58 0.87 2.32 26.86
N ASP A 59 1.63 1.72 27.77
CA ASP A 59 2.60 2.45 28.59
C ASP A 59 3.78 2.96 27.76
N GLU A 60 4.29 2.15 26.81
CA GLU A 60 5.36 2.54 25.88
C GLU A 60 4.89 3.63 24.91
N LEU A 61 3.63 3.56 24.47
CA LEU A 61 3.02 4.59 23.64
C LEU A 61 2.93 5.92 24.37
N LEU A 62 2.53 5.91 25.64
CA LEU A 62 2.44 7.12 26.46
C LEU A 62 3.82 7.72 26.75
N GLU A 63 4.82 6.89 27.02
CA GLU A 63 6.21 7.33 27.21
C GLU A 63 6.74 8.03 25.95
N ASN A 64 6.52 7.45 24.77
CA ASN A 64 6.98 8.03 23.50
C ASN A 64 6.18 9.26 23.05
N LEU A 65 4.96 9.45 23.54
CA LEU A 65 4.18 10.67 23.34
C LEU A 65 4.61 11.82 24.26
N GLY A 66 5.42 11.55 25.28
CA GLY A 66 5.97 12.57 26.19
C GLY A 66 4.89 13.39 26.90
N ASP A 67 5.19 14.66 27.19
CA ASP A 67 4.33 15.58 27.96
C ASP A 67 3.11 16.14 27.18
N LEU A 68 2.60 15.41 26.19
CA LEU A 68 1.34 15.79 25.55
C LEU A 68 0.19 15.77 26.57
N GLU A 69 -0.73 16.72 26.43
CA GLU A 69 -1.95 16.76 27.23
C GLU A 69 -2.70 15.41 27.15
N SER A 70 -3.16 14.88 28.29
CA SER A 70 -3.74 13.52 28.37
C SER A 70 -4.91 13.31 27.41
N SER A 71 -5.69 14.36 27.12
CA SER A 71 -6.77 14.35 26.13
C SER A 71 -6.26 14.06 24.72
N ARG A 72 -5.09 14.60 24.35
CA ARG A 72 -4.46 14.43 23.03
C ARG A 72 -3.76 13.09 22.92
N GLN A 73 -3.11 12.64 23.99
CA GLN A 73 -2.53 11.30 24.04
C GLN A 73 -3.59 10.23 23.79
N GLN A 74 -4.73 10.34 24.48
CA GLN A 74 -5.83 9.38 24.33
C GLN A 74 -6.38 9.34 22.90
N LEU A 75 -6.49 10.48 22.23
CA LEU A 75 -6.93 10.55 20.83
C LEU A 75 -5.92 9.91 19.87
N VAL A 76 -4.61 10.09 20.09
CA VAL A 76 -3.58 9.45 19.26
C VAL A 76 -3.61 7.93 19.43
N LEU A 77 -3.81 7.44 20.66
CA LEU A 77 -3.97 6.01 20.95
C LEU A 77 -5.21 5.43 20.25
N GLU A 78 -6.34 6.12 20.32
CA GLU A 78 -7.57 5.69 19.66
C GLU A 78 -7.41 5.65 18.12
N CYS A 79 -6.73 6.66 17.55
CA CYS A 79 -6.41 6.67 16.12
C CYS A 79 -5.52 5.51 15.71
N LEU A 80 -4.48 5.21 16.51
CA LEU A 80 -3.59 4.06 16.28
C LEU A 80 -4.39 2.76 16.30
N GLU A 81 -5.24 2.56 17.29
CA GLU A 81 -6.02 1.33 17.44
C GLU A 81 -6.96 1.10 16.25
N ILE A 82 -7.66 2.16 15.80
CA ILE A 82 -8.58 2.07 14.65
C ILE A 82 -7.84 1.81 13.34
N ARG A 83 -6.65 2.39 13.16
CA ARG A 83 -5.92 2.38 11.88
C ARG A 83 -4.76 1.39 11.83
N LYS A 84 -4.56 0.58 12.88
CA LYS A 84 -3.45 -0.37 13.01
C LYS A 84 -3.36 -1.33 11.83
N ASP A 85 -4.48 -1.89 11.40
CA ASP A 85 -4.53 -2.84 10.28
C ASP A 85 -4.19 -2.17 8.96
N GLU A 86 -4.68 -0.94 8.73
CA GLU A 86 -4.32 -0.18 7.54
C GLU A 86 -2.82 0.16 7.50
N ILE A 87 -2.24 0.50 8.65
CA ILE A 87 -0.80 0.76 8.77
C ILE A 87 0.00 -0.53 8.53
N ASN A 88 -0.45 -1.67 9.05
CA ASN A 88 0.16 -2.98 8.78
C ASN A 88 0.15 -3.32 7.28
N VAL A 89 -0.99 -3.13 6.61
CA VAL A 89 -1.09 -3.33 5.16
C VAL A 89 -0.16 -2.38 4.41
N ALA A 90 -0.07 -1.12 4.83
CA ALA A 90 0.86 -0.16 4.22
C ALA A 90 2.33 -0.56 4.43
N LEU A 91 2.71 -1.02 5.62
CA LEU A 91 4.05 -1.52 5.93
C LEU A 91 4.41 -2.76 5.13
N GLN A 92 3.48 -3.71 4.98
CA GLN A 92 3.65 -4.89 4.15
C GLN A 92 3.81 -4.51 2.68
N ARG A 93 2.98 -3.60 2.19
CA ARG A 93 3.08 -3.09 0.82
C ARG A 93 4.43 -2.41 0.58
N ASP A 94 4.87 -1.56 1.50
CA ASP A 94 6.17 -0.90 1.43
C ASP A 94 7.32 -1.91 1.46
N THR A 95 7.22 -2.96 2.29
CA THR A 95 8.22 -4.03 2.34
C THR A 95 8.24 -4.86 1.05
N CYS A 96 7.08 -5.29 0.55
CA CYS A 96 6.96 -6.01 -0.71
C CYS A 96 7.41 -5.17 -1.92
N ALA A 97 7.17 -3.86 -1.87
CA ALA A 97 7.66 -2.92 -2.87
C ALA A 97 9.18 -2.74 -2.81
N ILE A 98 9.90 -3.19 -1.79
CA ILE A 98 11.37 -3.24 -1.86
C ILE A 98 11.82 -4.40 -2.75
N SER A 99 11.04 -5.49 -2.79
CA SER A 99 11.46 -6.80 -3.31
C SER A 99 11.22 -7.03 -4.82
N GLY A 100 10.52 -6.13 -5.51
CA GLY A 100 10.24 -6.26 -6.95
C GLY A 100 8.87 -5.72 -7.38
N PRO A 101 8.40 -6.07 -8.59
CA PRO A 101 7.07 -5.69 -9.07
C PRO A 101 5.97 -6.36 -8.22
N VAL A 102 4.99 -5.58 -7.78
CA VAL A 102 3.84 -6.08 -7.00
C VAL A 102 2.61 -6.05 -7.88
N LEU A 103 1.89 -7.18 -7.96
CA LEU A 103 0.60 -7.23 -8.66
C LEU A 103 -0.45 -6.44 -7.86
N GLU A 104 -1.02 -5.41 -8.47
CA GLU A 104 -2.03 -4.54 -7.85
C GLU A 104 -3.44 -4.86 -8.31
N ASP A 105 -3.62 -5.18 -9.58
CA ASP A 105 -4.92 -5.41 -10.19
C ASP A 105 -4.82 -6.37 -11.38
N PHE A 106 -5.95 -6.94 -11.79
CA PHE A 106 -6.02 -7.74 -13.01
C PHE A 106 -7.36 -7.58 -13.73
N ASP A 107 -7.28 -7.41 -15.04
CA ASP A 107 -8.43 -7.39 -15.95
C ASP A 107 -8.42 -8.62 -16.85
N TRP A 108 -9.59 -9.05 -17.32
CA TRP A 108 -9.67 -10.19 -18.24
C TRP A 108 -10.75 -10.01 -19.30
N SER A 109 -10.51 -10.58 -20.48
CA SER A 109 -11.48 -10.60 -21.58
C SER A 109 -11.42 -11.91 -22.35
N LEU A 110 -12.55 -12.35 -22.87
CA LEU A 110 -12.66 -13.61 -23.60
C LEU A 110 -12.95 -13.34 -25.07
N LYS A 111 -12.06 -13.80 -25.95
CA LYS A 111 -12.12 -13.61 -27.39
C LYS A 111 -12.52 -14.90 -28.09
N TRP A 112 -13.46 -14.79 -29.02
CA TRP A 112 -13.86 -15.89 -29.89
C TRP A 112 -13.11 -15.77 -31.22
N VAL A 113 -12.16 -16.66 -31.47
CA VAL A 113 -11.44 -16.69 -32.75
C VAL A 113 -12.23 -17.56 -33.74
N MET A 114 -12.75 -16.94 -34.80
CA MET A 114 -13.44 -17.62 -35.90
C MET A 114 -12.48 -17.82 -37.08
N GLY A 115 -11.96 -19.02 -37.27
CA GLY A 115 -11.15 -19.36 -38.46
C GLY A 115 -12.00 -19.64 -39.70
N SER A 116 -11.53 -19.28 -40.92
CA SER A 116 -12.28 -19.50 -42.18
C SER A 116 -11.78 -20.65 -43.07
N SER A 117 -10.73 -21.39 -42.70
CA SER A 117 -10.19 -22.52 -43.46
C SER A 117 -10.22 -23.80 -42.63
N LYS A 118 -10.17 -25.01 -43.23
CA LYS A 118 -10.30 -26.35 -42.61
C LYS A 118 -9.52 -26.64 -41.30
N LEU A 119 -8.65 -25.74 -40.83
CA LEU A 119 -8.09 -25.66 -39.47
C LEU A 119 -9.04 -24.98 -38.45
N SER A 120 -10.25 -24.56 -38.88
CA SER A 120 -11.28 -23.84 -38.15
C SER A 120 -12.10 -24.70 -37.18
N SER A 121 -11.62 -25.89 -36.84
CA SER A 121 -12.30 -26.78 -35.91
C SER A 121 -12.08 -26.43 -34.43
N LEU A 122 -11.10 -25.60 -34.07
CA LEU A 122 -11.02 -25.07 -32.70
C LEU A 122 -11.84 -23.79 -32.59
N ARG A 123 -13.15 -23.95 -32.37
CA ARG A 123 -14.02 -22.92 -31.80
C ARG A 123 -13.72 -22.76 -30.30
N GLU A 124 -12.46 -22.56 -29.96
CA GLU A 124 -12.05 -22.46 -28.57
C GLU A 124 -11.93 -20.99 -28.18
N PRO A 125 -12.59 -20.57 -27.10
CA PRO A 125 -12.44 -19.22 -26.59
C PRO A 125 -11.02 -19.05 -26.03
N LEU A 126 -10.36 -17.95 -26.40
CA LEU A 126 -9.08 -17.54 -25.83
C LEU A 126 -9.33 -16.50 -24.73
N LEU A 127 -8.67 -16.67 -23.59
CA LEU A 127 -8.71 -15.70 -22.50
C LEU A 127 -7.50 -14.77 -22.63
N THR A 128 -7.75 -13.46 -22.67
CA THR A 128 -6.70 -12.46 -22.43
C THR A 128 -6.79 -12.03 -20.97
N VAL A 129 -5.67 -12.08 -20.24
CA VAL A 129 -5.53 -11.59 -18.86
C VAL A 129 -4.48 -10.50 -18.84
N ASP A 130 -4.82 -9.34 -18.30
CA ASP A 130 -3.95 -8.20 -18.11
C ASP A 130 -3.62 -8.07 -16.62
N PHE A 131 -2.36 -8.24 -16.27
CA PHE A 131 -1.86 -8.09 -14.91
C PHE A 131 -1.24 -6.71 -14.72
N HIS A 132 -1.83 -5.88 -13.87
CA HIS A 132 -1.32 -4.55 -13.54
C HIS A 132 -0.37 -4.64 -12.36
N THR A 133 0.91 -4.41 -12.62
CA THR A 133 1.97 -4.44 -11.61
C THR A 133 2.49 -3.03 -11.34
N SER A 134 2.77 -2.69 -10.08
CA SER A 134 3.56 -1.49 -9.77
C SER A 134 5.02 -1.84 -9.59
N GLN A 135 5.90 -0.92 -10.00
CA GLN A 135 7.32 -1.04 -9.69
C GLN A 135 7.56 -0.84 -8.20
N GLY A 136 8.39 -1.72 -7.63
CA GLY A 136 8.93 -1.53 -6.30
C GLY A 136 9.77 -0.26 -6.14
N ARG A 137 9.85 0.29 -4.92
CA ARG A 137 10.57 1.54 -4.60
C ARG A 137 12.08 1.49 -4.88
N GLU A 138 12.69 0.31 -4.94
CA GLU A 138 14.14 0.17 -5.22
C GLU A 138 14.54 0.75 -6.59
N LYS A 139 13.62 0.80 -7.57
CA LYS A 139 13.82 1.43 -8.89
C LYS A 139 13.24 2.84 -9.02
N ALA A 140 12.47 3.31 -8.05
CA ALA A 140 11.85 4.64 -8.07
C ALA A 140 12.77 5.77 -7.55
N THR A 141 13.94 5.42 -6.99
CA THR A 141 14.96 6.39 -6.56
C THR A 141 15.69 7.09 -7.71
N SER A 142 15.43 6.67 -8.95
CA SER A 142 15.90 7.38 -10.15
C SER A 142 14.77 8.19 -10.77
N ILE A 143 14.71 9.47 -10.37
CA ILE A 143 14.10 10.59 -11.10
C ILE A 143 12.60 10.82 -10.90
N SER A 144 12.33 12.03 -10.38
CA SER A 144 11.13 12.87 -10.48
C SER A 144 10.00 12.72 -9.48
N SER A 145 9.63 13.89 -8.97
CA SER A 145 8.52 14.24 -8.10
C SER A 145 7.15 14.12 -8.78
N GLU A 146 6.82 12.93 -9.29
CA GLU A 146 5.48 12.62 -9.79
C GLU A 146 4.85 11.51 -8.95
N THR A 147 3.79 11.89 -8.24
CA THR A 147 3.10 11.18 -7.15
C THR A 147 2.29 9.95 -7.59
N LYS A 148 2.68 9.24 -8.65
CA LYS A 148 1.98 8.01 -9.05
C LYS A 148 2.95 6.85 -9.33
N PRO A 149 2.73 5.67 -8.73
CA PRO A 149 3.52 4.49 -9.06
C PRO A 149 3.34 4.19 -10.55
N LYS A 150 4.45 3.96 -11.26
CA LYS A 150 4.40 3.54 -12.66
C LYS A 150 3.81 2.13 -12.73
N ILE A 151 2.57 2.04 -13.20
CA ILE A 151 1.90 0.77 -13.47
C ILE A 151 2.45 0.19 -14.76
N ASN A 152 2.84 -1.08 -14.72
CA ASN A 152 3.26 -1.88 -15.85
C ASN A 152 2.28 -3.03 -16.05
N THR A 153 1.71 -3.14 -17.24
CA THR A 153 0.73 -4.18 -17.57
C THR A 153 1.43 -5.34 -18.27
N VAL A 154 1.22 -6.55 -17.76
CA VAL A 154 1.67 -7.80 -18.38
C VAL A 154 0.45 -8.53 -18.91
N SER A 155 0.32 -8.59 -20.24
CA SER A 155 -0.80 -9.25 -20.92
C SER A 155 -0.42 -10.68 -21.31
N LEU A 156 -1.29 -11.63 -20.98
CA LEU A 156 -1.20 -13.04 -21.40
C LEU A 156 -2.42 -13.42 -22.21
N GLU A 157 -2.23 -14.20 -23.27
CA GLU A 157 -3.32 -14.88 -23.98
C GLU A 157 -3.19 -16.37 -23.70
N LEU A 158 -4.27 -16.97 -23.18
CA LEU A 158 -4.28 -18.32 -22.63
C LEU A 158 -5.42 -19.13 -23.23
N ASP A 159 -5.13 -20.36 -23.62
CA ASP A 159 -6.16 -21.37 -23.85
C ASP A 159 -6.70 -21.97 -22.52
N LYS A 160 -7.68 -22.86 -22.63
CA LYS A 160 -8.30 -23.50 -21.45
C LYS A 160 -7.33 -24.35 -20.63
N GLN A 161 -6.36 -25.00 -21.27
CA GLN A 161 -5.37 -25.86 -20.60
C GLN A 161 -4.30 -25.02 -19.91
N GLU A 162 -3.84 -23.96 -20.57
CA GLU A 162 -2.88 -23.01 -20.00
C GLU A 162 -3.47 -22.27 -18.80
N LEU A 163 -4.72 -21.82 -18.87
CA LEU A 163 -5.43 -21.23 -17.73
C LEU A 163 -5.50 -22.18 -16.54
N LYS A 164 -5.84 -23.46 -16.77
CA LYS A 164 -5.86 -24.47 -15.69
C LYS A 164 -4.48 -24.63 -15.05
N THR A 165 -3.43 -24.58 -15.84
CA THR A 165 -2.05 -24.68 -15.36
C THR A 165 -1.69 -23.48 -14.49
N LEU A 166 -2.04 -22.27 -14.94
CA LEU A 166 -1.84 -21.03 -14.17
C LEU A 166 -2.58 -21.07 -12.83
N VAL A 167 -3.87 -21.42 -12.83
CA VAL A 167 -4.67 -21.54 -11.60
C VAL A 167 -4.07 -22.59 -10.66
N SER A 168 -3.63 -23.74 -11.19
CA SER A 168 -2.99 -24.77 -10.37
C SER A 168 -1.69 -24.29 -9.73
N ALA A 169 -0.88 -23.50 -10.45
CA ALA A 169 0.34 -22.93 -9.90
C ALA A 169 0.04 -21.91 -8.78
N LEU A 170 -0.92 -21.01 -8.98
CA LEU A 170 -1.32 -20.03 -7.97
C LEU A 170 -1.92 -20.70 -6.71
N GLN A 171 -2.72 -21.75 -6.88
CA GLN A 171 -3.27 -22.50 -5.75
C GLN A 171 -2.17 -23.12 -4.88
N LYS A 172 -1.14 -23.71 -5.51
CA LYS A 172 0.00 -24.28 -4.77
C LYS A 172 0.72 -23.22 -3.94
N VAL A 173 0.88 -22.01 -4.48
CA VAL A 173 1.47 -20.90 -3.73
C VAL A 173 0.58 -20.51 -2.54
N GLN A 174 -0.74 -20.44 -2.74
CA GLN A 174 -1.69 -20.16 -1.66
C GLN A 174 -1.63 -21.21 -0.55
N ASP A 175 -1.55 -22.50 -0.91
CA ASP A 175 -1.48 -23.59 0.06
C ASP A 175 -0.21 -23.49 0.92
N VAL A 176 0.94 -23.16 0.30
CA VAL A 176 2.20 -22.92 1.00
C VAL A 176 2.10 -21.72 1.94
N LEU A 177 1.54 -20.60 1.48
CA LEU A 177 1.38 -19.40 2.31
C LEU A 177 0.47 -19.67 3.52
N THR A 178 -0.59 -20.43 3.33
CA THR A 178 -1.52 -20.80 4.42
C THR A 178 -0.83 -21.68 5.45
N SER A 179 0.08 -22.57 5.02
CA SER A 179 0.86 -23.43 5.92
C SER A 179 1.87 -22.66 6.79
N TRP A 180 2.27 -21.46 6.40
CA TRP A 180 3.15 -20.59 7.18
C TRP A 180 2.40 -19.73 8.21
N GLN A 181 1.08 -19.65 8.09
CA GLN A 181 0.21 -18.87 8.99
C GLN A 181 -0.44 -19.73 10.08
N SER A 182 -0.32 -21.07 9.98
CA SER A 182 -0.78 -22.06 10.97
C SER A 182 0.34 -22.48 11.92
#